data_AF-A0A672PDQ4-F1
#
_entry.id   AF-A0A672PDQ4-F1
#
_cell.length_a   1.000
_cell.length_b   1.000
_cell.length_c   1.000
_cell.angle_alpha   90.00
_cell.angle_beta   90.00
_cell.angle_gamma   90.00
#
_symmetry.space_group_name_H-M   'P 1'
#
loop_
_entity.id
_entity.type
_entity.pdbx_description
1 polymer ?
#
loop_
_entity_poly.entity_id
_entity_poly.type
_entity_poly.pdbx_seq_one_letter_code
_entity_poly.pdbx_strand_id
1 'polypeptide(L)'
;RNAANEHHGGDSTPCRRVDMHVDFNQIGWGSWIVFPKKYNAYRCEGSCPNPLGDDLHPTNHAYMQSLLKYYHPIRVPAACCAPTKMSPLSMLYYENGELILRHHEDMLVEECGCL
;
A
#
# COMPACT_ATOMS: atom_id res chain seq x y z
N ARG A 1 1.57 14.15 -36.48
CA ARG A 1 0.13 14.18 -36.17
C ARG A 1 -0.02 13.67 -34.75
N ASN A 2 -0.39 14.56 -33.84
CA ASN A 2 -0.44 14.31 -32.41
C ASN A 2 -1.58 13.34 -32.10
N ALA A 3 -1.25 12.15 -31.58
CA ALA A 3 -2.22 11.24 -31.01
C ALA A 3 -2.58 11.77 -29.61
N ALA A 4 -3.58 12.65 -29.59
CA ALA A 4 -4.21 13.10 -28.37
C ALA A 4 -4.89 11.90 -27.68
N ASN A 5 -4.36 11.55 -26.51
CA ASN A 5 -5.12 11.26 -25.31
C ASN A 5 -6.27 10.24 -25.43
N GLU A 6 -5.93 8.96 -25.57
CA GLU A 6 -6.83 7.89 -25.14
C GLU A 6 -6.67 7.68 -23.63
N HIS A 7 -7.34 8.52 -22.84
CA HIS A 7 -7.66 8.21 -21.45
C HIS A 7 -8.61 7.00 -21.42
N HIS A 8 -8.07 5.79 -21.42
CA HIS A 8 -8.76 4.63 -20.86
C HIS A 8 -8.51 4.57 -19.35
N GLY A 9 -8.84 5.66 -18.66
CA GLY A 9 -8.95 5.68 -17.21
C GLY A 9 -10.40 5.31 -16.87
N GLY A 10 -10.69 4.01 -16.69
CA GLY A 10 -11.82 3.67 -15.83
C GLY A 10 -11.57 4.37 -14.50
N ASP A 11 -12.56 5.09 -13.96
CA ASP A 11 -12.52 5.95 -12.77
C ASP A 11 -11.71 5.36 -11.60
N SER A 12 -10.39 5.41 -11.71
CA SER A 12 -9.48 4.81 -10.74
C SER A 12 -9.02 5.94 -9.85
N THR A 13 -9.42 5.88 -8.58
CA THR A 13 -9.05 6.90 -7.61
C THR A 13 -7.52 7.07 -7.56
N PRO A 14 -7.00 8.29 -7.35
CA PRO A 14 -5.56 8.51 -7.18
C PRO A 14 -4.99 7.62 -6.07
N CYS A 15 -3.72 7.23 -6.19
CA CYS A 15 -3.02 6.45 -5.17
C CYS A 15 -3.21 7.06 -3.78
N ARG A 16 -3.78 6.28 -2.87
CA ARG A 16 -4.10 6.72 -1.51
C ARG A 16 -4.16 5.56 -0.54
N ARG A 17 -4.11 5.90 0.74
CA ARG A 17 -4.38 4.98 1.83
C ARG A 17 -5.89 4.78 1.98
N VAL A 18 -6.32 3.52 2.11
CA VAL A 18 -7.71 3.14 2.34
C VAL A 18 -7.80 2.11 3.47
N ASP A 19 -8.98 1.95 4.07
CA ASP A 19 -9.20 1.01 5.15
C ASP A 19 -8.98 -0.45 4.73
N MET A 20 -8.32 -1.21 5.60
CA MET A 20 -8.18 -2.66 5.52
C MET A 20 -8.29 -3.23 6.92
N HIS A 21 -9.49 -3.70 7.28
CA HIS A 21 -9.74 -4.25 8.59
C HIS A 21 -9.29 -5.71 8.66
N VAL A 22 -8.38 -6.00 9.58
CA VAL A 22 -7.96 -7.36 9.93
C VAL A 22 -8.70 -7.79 11.18
N ASP A 23 -9.34 -8.96 11.13
CA ASP A 23 -9.99 -9.61 12.26
C ASP A 23 -9.30 -10.95 12.51
N PHE A 24 -8.55 -11.05 13.61
CA PHE A 24 -7.79 -12.25 13.93
C PHE A 24 -8.69 -13.47 14.14
N ASN A 25 -9.96 -13.29 14.50
CA ASN A 25 -10.91 -14.40 14.59
C ASN A 25 -11.26 -14.97 13.21
N GLN A 26 -11.25 -14.14 12.17
CA GLN A 26 -11.59 -14.56 10.79
C GLN A 26 -10.44 -15.26 10.09
N ILE A 27 -9.19 -14.96 10.46
CA ILE A 27 -7.99 -15.59 9.87
C ILE A 27 -7.43 -16.75 10.70
N GLY A 28 -8.20 -17.24 11.68
CA GLY A 28 -7.84 -18.41 12.49
C GLY A 28 -6.83 -18.14 13.61
N TRP A 29 -6.53 -16.87 13.91
CA TRP A 29 -5.57 -16.47 14.94
C TRP A 29 -6.23 -16.03 16.26
N GLY A 30 -7.56 -15.99 16.29
CA GLY A 30 -8.33 -15.47 17.41
C GLY A 30 -8.20 -16.26 18.70
N SER A 31 -7.76 -17.52 18.68
CA SER A 31 -7.58 -18.33 19.90
C SER A 31 -6.33 -17.97 20.68
N TRP A 32 -5.26 -17.53 20.00
CA TRP A 32 -3.96 -17.27 20.64
C TRP A 32 -3.62 -15.78 20.73
N ILE A 33 -4.18 -14.91 19.87
CA ILE A 33 -4.06 -13.46 20.03
C ILE A 33 -5.05 -12.98 21.07
N VAL A 34 -4.59 -12.34 22.14
CA VAL A 34 -5.43 -11.78 23.21
C VAL A 34 -5.90 -10.38 22.84
N PHE A 35 -4.99 -9.50 22.40
CA PHE A 35 -5.30 -8.12 22.02
C PHE A 35 -4.30 -7.57 20.98
N PRO A 36 -4.73 -6.71 20.03
CA PRO A 36 -6.13 -6.46 19.68
C PRO A 36 -6.72 -7.66 18.94
N LYS A 37 -8.05 -7.84 19.00
CA LYS A 37 -8.74 -8.86 18.19
C LYS A 37 -8.98 -8.42 16.74
N LYS A 38 -9.11 -7.11 16.53
CA LYS A 38 -9.27 -6.49 15.22
C LYS A 38 -8.50 -5.18 15.20
N TYR A 39 -7.96 -4.82 14.04
CA TYR A 39 -7.35 -3.51 13.82
C TYR A 39 -7.48 -3.11 12.35
N ASN A 40 -7.35 -1.82 12.06
CA ASN A 40 -7.28 -1.33 10.69
C ASN A 40 -5.80 -1.28 10.29
N ALA A 41 -5.38 -2.24 9.48
CA ALA A 41 -4.03 -2.30 8.93
C ALA A 41 -3.81 -1.25 7.84
N TYR A 42 -4.91 -0.78 7.24
CA TYR A 42 -4.94 0.01 6.01
C TYR A 42 -4.24 -0.70 4.85
N ARG A 43 -4.46 -0.20 3.64
CA ARG A 43 -3.73 -0.63 2.45
C ARG A 43 -3.62 0.52 1.46
N CYS A 44 -2.71 0.38 0.52
CA CYS A 44 -2.59 1.31 -0.59
C CYS A 44 -3.46 0.84 -1.75
N GLU A 45 -4.23 1.76 -2.32
CA GLU A 45 -5.06 1.51 -3.49
C GLU A 45 -5.08 2.76 -4.39
N GLY A 46 -5.20 2.53 -5.68
CA GLY A 46 -5.41 3.57 -6.67
C GLY A 46 -4.37 3.52 -7.79
N SER A 47 -4.53 4.45 -8.72
CA SER A 47 -3.65 4.57 -9.88
C SER A 47 -2.57 5.63 -9.66
N CYS A 48 -1.40 5.35 -10.22
CA CYS A 48 -0.30 6.29 -10.29
C CYS A 48 -0.30 7.02 -11.64
N PRO A 49 -0.25 8.38 -11.65
CA PRO A 49 -0.22 9.14 -12.89
C PRO A 49 1.09 8.91 -13.66
N ASN A 50 1.06 9.17 -14.96
CA ASN A 50 2.25 9.14 -15.81
C ASN A 50 2.31 10.43 -16.63
N PRO A 51 3.37 11.24 -16.52
CA PRO A 51 4.50 11.08 -15.60
C PRO A 51 4.11 11.35 -14.13
N LEU A 52 4.93 10.89 -13.19
CA LEU A 52 4.80 11.22 -11.77
C LEU A 52 5.29 12.64 -11.51
N GLY A 53 4.54 13.39 -10.68
CA GLY A 53 4.96 14.69 -10.17
C GLY A 53 5.82 14.59 -8.91
N ASP A 54 6.57 15.64 -8.62
CA ASP A 54 7.44 15.73 -7.43
C ASP A 54 6.63 15.70 -6.12
N ASP A 55 5.36 16.10 -6.16
CA ASP A 55 4.43 16.07 -5.03
C ASP A 55 4.17 14.65 -4.49
N LEU A 56 4.34 13.63 -5.34
CA LEU A 56 4.24 12.22 -4.97
C LEU A 56 5.54 11.65 -4.40
N HIS A 57 6.60 12.46 -4.31
CA HIS A 57 7.93 12.09 -3.83
C HIS A 57 8.42 10.72 -4.33
N PRO A 58 8.38 10.48 -5.67
CA PRO A 58 8.74 9.17 -6.21
C PRO A 58 10.25 8.90 -6.03
N THR A 59 10.61 7.61 -6.00
CA THR A 59 12.01 7.26 -6.21
C THR A 59 12.45 7.63 -7.62
N ASN A 60 13.75 7.84 -7.83
CA ASN A 60 14.29 8.06 -9.18
C ASN A 60 13.88 6.95 -10.17
N HIS A 61 13.79 5.70 -9.69
CA HIS A 61 13.34 4.58 -10.52
C HIS A 61 11.87 4.72 -10.93
N ALA A 62 10.97 5.00 -9.98
CA ALA A 62 9.55 5.21 -10.24
C ALA A 62 9.31 6.41 -11.18
N TYR A 63 10.05 7.50 -11.00
CA TYR A 63 10.01 8.65 -11.88
C TYR A 63 10.42 8.28 -13.32
N MET A 64 11.55 7.61 -13.50
CA MET A 64 12.01 7.14 -14.81
C MET A 64 11.06 6.13 -15.46
N GLN A 65 10.47 5.23 -14.67
CA GLN A 65 9.45 4.28 -15.14
C GLN A 65 8.20 5.02 -15.62
N SER A 66 7.75 6.06 -14.90
CA SER A 66 6.58 6.86 -15.30
C SER A 66 6.81 7.62 -16.61
N LEU A 67 8.04 8.13 -16.83
CA LEU A 67 8.44 8.74 -18.10
C LEU A 67 8.44 7.70 -19.22
N LEU A 68 9.03 6.53 -19.00
CA LEU A 68 9.02 5.43 -19.98
C LEU A 68 7.59 4.96 -20.28
N LYS A 69 6.71 4.89 -19.28
CA LYS A 69 5.29 4.57 -19.47
C LYS A 69 4.58 5.62 -20.32
N TYR A 70 4.87 6.89 -20.08
CA TYR A 70 4.28 8.01 -20.83
C TYR A 70 4.67 7.98 -22.31
N TYR A 71 5.96 7.78 -22.63
CA TYR A 71 6.45 7.76 -24.02
C TYR A 71 6.28 6.41 -24.72
N HIS A 72 6.33 5.29 -23.99
CA HIS A 72 6.29 3.92 -24.51
C HIS A 72 5.33 3.02 -23.71
N PRO A 73 4.01 3.23 -23.82
CA PRO A 73 3.01 2.66 -22.90
C PRO A 73 2.93 1.13 -22.87
N ILE A 74 3.45 0.43 -23.87
CA ILE A 74 3.45 -1.04 -23.95
C ILE A 74 4.73 -1.65 -23.34
N ARG A 75 5.81 -0.86 -23.22
CA ARG A 75 7.13 -1.37 -22.81
C ARG A 75 7.23 -1.65 -21.32
N VAL A 76 6.55 -0.84 -20.51
CA VAL A 76 6.58 -0.91 -19.05
C VAL A 76 5.17 -0.69 -18.46
N PRO A 77 4.87 -1.25 -17.29
CA PRO A 77 3.69 -0.89 -16.53
C PRO A 77 3.83 0.52 -15.90
N ALA A 78 2.72 1.09 -15.44
CA ALA A 78 2.78 2.26 -14.56
C ALA A 78 3.42 1.88 -13.22
N ALA A 79 3.92 2.85 -12.47
CA ALA A 79 4.34 2.64 -11.08
C ALA A 79 3.16 2.12 -10.23
N CYS A 80 3.46 1.34 -9.20
CA CYS A 80 2.44 0.75 -8.33
C CYS A 80 2.17 1.64 -7.12
N CYS A 81 0.92 1.67 -6.66
CA CYS A 81 0.56 2.32 -5.41
C CYS A 81 0.91 1.40 -4.23
N ALA A 82 1.90 1.76 -3.43
CA ALA A 82 2.47 0.91 -2.38
C ALA A 82 2.77 1.70 -1.09
N PRO A 83 2.87 1.02 0.08
CA PRO A 83 3.23 1.68 1.34
C PRO A 83 4.62 2.32 1.26
N THR A 84 4.74 3.58 1.66
CA THR A 84 6.02 4.30 1.79
C THR A 84 6.43 4.50 3.24
N LYS A 85 5.47 4.41 4.17
CA LYS A 85 5.68 4.47 5.60
C LYS A 85 4.69 3.58 6.32
N MET A 86 5.18 2.85 7.30
CA MET A 86 4.39 1.95 8.13
C MET A 86 4.73 2.16 9.60
N SER A 87 3.81 1.76 10.48
CA SER A 87 3.97 1.80 11.93
C SER A 87 3.76 0.41 12.56
N PRO A 88 4.34 0.16 13.74
CA PRO A 88 4.20 -1.11 14.42
C PRO A 88 2.82 -1.31 15.04
N LEU A 89 2.43 -2.58 15.19
CA LEU A 89 1.29 -3.00 16.02
C LEU A 89 1.79 -3.65 17.31
N SER A 90 1.35 -3.13 18.45
CA SER A 90 1.51 -3.79 19.75
C SER A 90 0.50 -4.93 19.87
N MET A 91 0.99 -6.17 20.04
CA MET A 91 0.17 -7.37 20.17
C MET A 91 0.46 -8.07 21.49
N LEU A 92 -0.63 -8.47 22.17
CA LEU A 92 -0.64 -9.35 23.33
C LEU A 92 -1.15 -10.73 22.88
N TYR A 93 -0.36 -11.78 23.04
CA TYR A 93 -0.72 -13.11 22.56
C TYR A 93 -0.04 -14.22 23.38
N TYR A 94 -0.54 -15.46 23.26
CA TYR A 94 0.06 -16.63 23.87
C TYR A 94 1.11 -17.26 22.96
N GLU A 95 2.31 -17.51 23.49
CA GLU A 95 3.40 -18.24 22.83
C GLU A 95 3.94 -19.29 23.82
N ASN A 96 3.90 -20.56 23.44
CA ASN A 96 4.35 -21.67 24.31
C ASN A 96 3.73 -21.71 25.73
N GLY A 97 2.47 -21.23 25.85
CA GLY A 97 1.75 -21.17 27.13
C GLY A 97 2.04 -19.92 27.96
N GLU A 98 2.95 -19.05 27.52
CA GLU A 98 3.26 -17.77 28.16
C GLU A 98 2.54 -16.61 27.47
N LEU A 99 2.15 -15.61 28.26
CA LEU A 99 1.53 -14.39 27.76
C LEU A 99 2.62 -13.38 27.39
N ILE A 100 2.69 -13.00 26.12
CA ILE A 100 3.74 -12.14 25.56
C ILE A 100 3.13 -10.85 25.01
N LEU A 101 3.75 -9.71 25.35
CA LEU A 101 3.52 -8.42 24.69
C LEU A 101 4.71 -8.12 23.76
N ARG A 102 4.44 -7.92 22.47
CA ARG A 102 5.46 -7.52 21.47
C ARG A 102 4.96 -6.44 20.53
N HIS A 103 5.90 -5.67 20.01
CA HIS A 103 5.68 -4.71 18.94
C HIS A 103 6.14 -5.34 17.63
N HIS A 104 5.22 -5.48 16.68
CA HIS A 104 5.51 -6.02 15.36
C HIS A 104 5.56 -4.86 14.37
N GLU A 105 6.73 -4.62 13.82
CA GLU A 105 6.96 -3.57 12.81
C GLU A 105 6.18 -3.83 11.52
N ASP A 106 5.97 -2.78 10.74
CA ASP A 106 5.37 -2.84 9.40
C ASP A 106 3.95 -3.42 9.34
N MET A 107 3.13 -3.16 10.37
CA MET A 107 1.78 -3.74 10.51
C MET A 107 0.65 -2.78 10.10
N LEU A 108 0.85 -1.46 10.18
CA LEU A 108 -0.13 -0.45 9.78
C LEU A 108 0.47 0.46 8.71
N VAL A 109 -0.22 0.63 7.59
CA VAL A 109 0.17 1.62 6.58
C VAL A 109 -0.16 3.01 7.08
N GLU A 110 0.83 3.91 7.05
CA GLU A 110 0.66 5.33 7.40
C GLU A 110 0.55 6.19 6.14
N GLU A 111 1.43 5.93 5.17
CA GLU A 111 1.55 6.70 3.93
C GLU A 111 1.68 5.76 2.72
N CYS A 112 1.10 6.18 1.60
CA CYS A 112 1.17 5.49 0.31
C CYS A 112 1.89 6.38 -0.71
N GLY A 113 2.57 5.76 -1.65
CA GLY A 113 3.22 6.45 -2.77
C GLY A 113 3.32 5.58 -4.01
N CYS A 114 3.82 6.19 -5.08
CA CYS A 114 4.00 5.53 -6.37
C CYS A 114 5.45 5.05 -6.53
N LEU A 115 5.63 3.72 -6.54
CA LEU A 115 6.94 3.04 -6.56
C LEU A 115 7.11 2.14 -7.79
#